data_AF-F0W3C0-F1
#
_entry.id   AF-F0W3C0-F1
#
_cell.length_a   1.000
_cell.length_b   1.000
_cell.length_c   1.000
_cell.angle_alpha   90.00
_cell.angle_beta   90.00
_cell.angle_gamma   90.00
#
_symmetry.space_group_name_H-M   'P 1'
#
loop_
_entity.id
_entity.type
_entity.pdbx_description
1 polymer ?
#
loop_
_entity_poly.entity_id
_entity_poly.type
_entity_poly.pdbx_seq_one_letter_code
_entity_poly.pdbx_strand_id
1 'polypeptide(L)'
;MVSLRNSDDYFVEADCRMYQEPDEEDELKRAARAGILLLEKNEELQAENHALRAQLEVLESEKMSLCGKLKEQKLEIETSMEERKHSYTELTALDLALRNKSVRVVQLVEQIERLRQDLAIAQENCVKVEQRCEKRIADMEYICAEKPRSNRSDVHTVNPAACDVEEKILAEEYQEMVKKCNKSTQENEALRQQLKNVQKDSESLQRNSIAITEYESMRHGMENRNATLQESNQALRNELKEAKKLVDSQQSMIQMYKQIAESRPFSSDFDKQHDNPASLGTELLELNARLEKELRDLKMQKQAVFSGTDNDLMSCHQDEQSDSTDSPFGHEVPDTTTYQDLLEESRKKDLQLERANQHRRAAMSSQIALEDCNRVARQEIANLTEQLQHQIKAFVCPRPDIDKSEDLDEGWVAEETFYPAPPSDLNSPLIKCLLEHWTSDKTEISRLTDWLHFSTQKSAEAHTLRLDKLPSEVAAGFIQLLVPILREKHGVSVTIKRRDCRQVLSDLILESEIKGGSSSSLTLSEPTEQVPSSNDYFPFLEQLSPKKTESTSDCPQLECMSGVRGVVSRFLRGETQFLYG
;
A
#
# COMPACT_ATOMS: atom_id res chain seq x y z
N MET A 1 57.56 5.55 -28.91
CA MET A 1 58.85 4.89 -29.23
C MET A 1 58.56 3.53 -29.84
N VAL A 2 58.49 3.45 -31.17
CA VAL A 2 58.37 2.17 -31.90
C VAL A 2 59.42 2.21 -33.00
N SER A 3 60.17 1.11 -33.07
CA SER A 3 61.45 0.93 -33.74
C SER A 3 61.29 0.92 -35.26
N LEU A 4 61.90 1.91 -35.94
CA LEU A 4 62.19 1.90 -37.37
C LEU A 4 63.33 0.89 -37.60
N ARG A 5 63.04 -0.21 -38.30
CA ARG A 5 64.06 -1.13 -38.84
C ARG A 5 64.02 -1.13 -40.37
N ASN A 6 65.12 -0.62 -40.91
CA ASN A 6 65.88 -1.09 -42.08
C ASN A 6 65.08 -1.55 -43.30
N SER A 7 64.89 -0.61 -44.22
CA SER A 7 64.73 -0.87 -45.64
C SER A 7 66.09 -1.18 -46.24
N ASP A 8 66.44 -2.47 -46.32
CA ASP A 8 67.53 -2.94 -47.17
C ASP A 8 67.03 -3.05 -48.62
N ASP A 9 67.68 -2.27 -49.49
CA ASP A 9 67.60 -2.33 -50.94
C ASP A 9 67.92 -3.75 -51.44
N TYR A 10 66.88 -4.52 -51.77
CA TYR A 10 67.01 -5.66 -52.67
C TYR A 10 66.64 -5.22 -54.09
N PHE A 11 67.69 -4.93 -54.85
CA PHE A 11 67.68 -4.80 -56.29
C PHE A 11 67.23 -6.14 -56.90
N VAL A 12 65.95 -6.27 -57.25
CA VAL A 12 65.42 -7.44 -57.95
C VAL A 12 65.76 -7.28 -59.43
N GLU A 13 66.67 -8.14 -59.91
CA GLU A 13 66.90 -8.36 -61.33
C GLU A 13 65.55 -8.63 -62.02
N ALA A 14 65.20 -7.73 -62.95
CA ALA A 14 64.08 -7.91 -63.85
C ALA A 14 64.39 -9.10 -64.76
N ASP A 15 63.94 -10.29 -64.35
CA ASP A 15 63.97 -11.51 -65.15
C ASP A 15 62.99 -11.33 -66.32
N CYS A 16 63.53 -10.89 -67.47
CA CYS A 16 62.85 -10.69 -68.75
C CYS A 16 62.46 -12.02 -69.43
N ARG A 17 62.06 -13.03 -68.67
CA ARG A 17 61.30 -14.18 -69.14
C ARG A 17 59.84 -13.96 -68.72
N MET A 18 58.90 -14.70 -69.30
CA MET A 18 57.51 -14.79 -68.84
C MET A 18 56.48 -13.82 -69.45
N TYR A 19 56.57 -13.54 -70.75
CA TYR A 19 55.35 -13.36 -71.56
C TYR A 19 55.01 -14.71 -72.21
N GLN A 20 54.74 -15.73 -71.39
CA GLN A 20 53.92 -16.83 -71.86
C GLN A 20 52.49 -16.32 -71.77
N GLU A 21 51.83 -16.16 -72.92
CA GLU A 21 50.38 -15.94 -72.93
C GLU A 21 49.77 -17.02 -72.03
N PRO A 22 49.06 -16.63 -70.96
CA PRO A 22 48.46 -17.59 -70.06
C PRO A 22 47.57 -18.52 -70.88
N ASP A 23 47.76 -19.83 -70.68
CA ASP A 23 46.97 -20.85 -71.36
C ASP A 23 45.48 -20.55 -71.14
N GLU A 24 44.73 -20.33 -72.23
CA GLU A 24 43.32 -19.92 -72.19
C GLU A 24 42.48 -20.90 -71.34
N GLU A 25 42.90 -22.17 -71.29
CA GLU A 25 42.28 -23.20 -70.47
C GLU A 25 42.41 -22.92 -68.96
N ASP A 26 43.54 -22.38 -68.50
CA ASP A 26 43.77 -22.04 -67.09
C ASP A 26 43.03 -20.77 -66.68
N GLU A 27 42.81 -19.83 -67.59
CA GLU A 27 41.93 -18.68 -67.37
C GLU A 27 40.47 -19.12 -67.26
N LEU A 28 40.01 -20.00 -68.15
CA LEU A 28 38.65 -20.53 -68.11
C LEU A 28 38.39 -21.31 -66.81
N LYS A 29 39.36 -22.13 -66.37
CA LYS A 29 39.28 -22.85 -65.08
C LYS A 29 39.25 -21.89 -63.89
N ARG A 30 40.05 -20.82 -63.89
CA ARG A 30 40.00 -19.79 -62.84
C ARG A 30 38.67 -19.05 -62.81
N ALA A 31 38.14 -18.69 -63.98
CA ALA A 31 36.82 -18.06 -64.11
C ALA A 31 35.68 -18.97 -63.62
N ALA A 32 35.72 -20.26 -63.96
CA ALA A 32 34.74 -21.23 -63.48
C ALA A 32 34.79 -21.41 -61.96
N ARG A 33 35.99 -21.50 -61.36
CA ARG A 33 36.15 -21.56 -59.90
C ARG A 33 35.64 -20.30 -59.20
N ALA A 34 35.93 -19.12 -59.76
CA ALA A 34 35.39 -17.85 -59.25
C ALA A 34 33.85 -17.82 -59.36
N GLY A 35 33.28 -18.36 -60.45
CA GLY A 35 31.84 -18.50 -60.61
C GLY A 35 31.20 -19.41 -59.56
N ILE A 36 31.82 -20.56 -59.24
CA ILE A 36 31.35 -21.47 -58.18
C ILE A 36 31.40 -20.77 -56.82
N LEU A 37 32.53 -20.12 -56.48
CA LEU A 37 32.66 -19.38 -55.22
C LEU A 37 31.63 -18.24 -55.09
N LEU A 38 31.28 -17.58 -56.19
CA LEU A 38 30.22 -16.56 -56.21
C LEU A 38 28.84 -17.17 -55.98
N LEU A 39 28.57 -18.37 -56.51
CA LEU A 39 27.30 -19.07 -56.28
C LEU A 39 27.19 -19.55 -54.83
N GLU A 40 28.25 -20.13 -54.28
CA GLU A 40 28.32 -20.53 -52.86
C GLU A 40 28.09 -19.31 -51.94
N LYS A 41 28.75 -18.17 -52.25
CA LYS A 41 28.51 -16.92 -51.50
C LYS A 41 27.09 -16.38 -51.65
N ASN A 42 26.47 -16.54 -52.82
CA ASN A 42 25.08 -16.14 -53.03
C ASN A 42 24.12 -17.03 -52.23
N GLU A 43 24.39 -18.33 -52.17
CA GLU A 43 23.62 -19.28 -51.34
C GLU A 43 23.75 -18.95 -49.84
N GLU A 44 24.95 -18.64 -49.35
CA GLU A 44 25.17 -18.17 -47.97
C GLU A 44 24.39 -16.89 -47.67
N LEU A 45 24.42 -15.90 -48.58
CA LEU A 45 23.68 -14.65 -48.43
C LEU A 45 22.15 -14.87 -48.47
N GLN A 46 21.67 -15.86 -49.23
CA GLN A 46 20.25 -16.22 -49.24
C GLN A 46 19.83 -16.87 -47.92
N ALA A 47 20.67 -17.75 -47.35
CA ALA A 47 20.44 -18.34 -46.04
C ALA A 47 20.42 -17.26 -44.94
N GLU A 48 21.36 -16.31 -44.97
CA GLU A 48 21.38 -15.18 -44.04
C GLU A 48 20.13 -14.30 -44.18
N ASN A 49 19.72 -13.97 -45.41
CA ASN A 49 18.48 -13.23 -45.65
C ASN A 49 17.24 -13.97 -45.12
N HIS A 50 17.20 -15.30 -45.24
CA HIS A 50 16.10 -16.09 -44.68
C HIS A 50 16.11 -16.05 -43.15
N ALA A 51 17.28 -16.18 -42.51
CA ALA A 51 17.42 -16.08 -41.06
C ALA A 51 17.00 -14.69 -40.53
N LEU A 52 17.40 -13.61 -41.22
CA LEU A 52 17.00 -12.25 -40.86
C LEU A 52 15.49 -12.02 -41.00
N ARG A 53 14.85 -12.58 -42.05
CA ARG A 53 13.38 -12.51 -42.19
C ARG A 53 12.66 -13.26 -41.06
N ALA A 54 13.14 -14.43 -40.67
CA ALA A 54 12.58 -15.18 -39.55
C ALA A 54 12.71 -14.40 -38.22
N GLN A 55 13.84 -13.73 -37.99
CA GLN A 55 14.01 -12.86 -36.82
C GLN A 55 13.06 -11.67 -36.83
N LEU A 56 12.83 -11.04 -37.99
CA LEU A 56 11.85 -9.95 -38.12
C LEU A 56 10.43 -10.41 -37.78
N GLU A 57 10.01 -11.59 -38.24
CA GLU A 57 8.69 -12.15 -37.93
C GLU A 57 8.51 -12.38 -36.42
N VAL A 58 9.53 -12.91 -35.75
CA VAL A 58 9.52 -13.09 -34.28
C VAL A 58 9.39 -11.73 -33.58
N LEU A 59 10.21 -10.75 -33.95
CA LEU A 59 10.16 -9.41 -33.35
C LEU A 59 8.83 -8.69 -33.61
N GLU A 60 8.21 -8.87 -34.77
CA GLU A 60 6.88 -8.33 -35.07
C GLU A 60 5.80 -8.96 -34.19
N SER A 61 5.87 -10.28 -33.97
CA SER A 61 4.95 -10.99 -33.07
C SER A 61 5.11 -10.53 -31.61
N GLU A 62 6.34 -10.36 -31.14
CA GLU A 62 6.65 -9.84 -29.80
C GLU A 62 6.16 -8.41 -29.62
N LYS A 63 6.39 -7.54 -30.62
CA LYS A 63 5.88 -6.17 -30.63
C LYS A 63 4.36 -6.14 -30.49
N MET A 64 3.64 -6.96 -31.24
CA MET A 64 2.17 -7.04 -31.15
C MET A 64 1.71 -7.54 -29.77
N SER A 65 2.40 -8.53 -29.21
CA SER A 65 2.14 -9.03 -27.85
C SER A 65 2.36 -7.95 -26.78
N LEU A 66 3.48 -7.22 -26.84
CA LEU A 66 3.77 -6.11 -25.93
C LEU A 66 2.78 -4.96 -26.07
N CYS A 67 2.36 -4.62 -27.30
CA CYS A 67 1.30 -3.63 -27.52
C CYS A 67 -0.05 -4.08 -26.93
N GLY A 68 -0.38 -5.37 -26.98
CA GLY A 68 -1.55 -5.92 -26.31
C GLY A 68 -1.49 -5.74 -24.79
N LYS A 69 -0.39 -6.17 -24.16
CA LYS A 69 -0.16 -6.02 -22.71
C LYS A 69 -0.19 -4.56 -22.25
N LEU A 70 0.38 -3.64 -23.04
CA LEU A 70 0.38 -2.21 -22.71
C LEU A 70 -1.04 -1.62 -22.75
N LYS A 71 -1.88 -2.06 -23.70
CA LYS A 71 -3.30 -1.66 -23.73
C LYS A 71 -4.08 -2.20 -22.53
N GLU A 72 -3.85 -3.46 -22.16
CA GLU A 72 -4.46 -4.08 -20.99
C GLU A 72 -4.07 -3.35 -19.69
N GLN A 73 -2.78 -3.09 -19.49
CA GLN A 73 -2.30 -2.31 -18.34
C GLN A 73 -2.87 -0.88 -18.31
N LYS A 74 -3.01 -0.24 -19.48
CA LYS A 74 -3.62 1.09 -19.56
C LYS A 74 -5.08 1.05 -19.09
N LEU A 75 -5.83 0.03 -19.51
CA LEU A 75 -7.23 -0.17 -19.09
C LEU A 75 -7.31 -0.41 -17.57
N GLU A 76 -6.44 -1.26 -17.02
CA GLU A 76 -6.37 -1.54 -15.58
C GLU A 76 -6.05 -0.30 -14.74
N ILE A 77 -5.16 0.56 -15.23
CA ILE A 77 -4.85 1.85 -14.59
C ILE A 77 -6.07 2.77 -14.65
N GLU A 78 -6.77 2.82 -15.77
CA GLU A 78 -7.97 3.66 -15.95
C GLU A 78 -9.11 3.22 -15.01
N THR A 79 -9.39 1.91 -14.92
CA THR A 79 -10.38 1.38 -13.96
C THR A 79 -9.96 1.67 -12.52
N SER A 80 -8.68 1.48 -12.17
CA SER A 80 -8.18 1.78 -10.82
C SER A 80 -8.31 3.27 -10.47
N MET A 81 -8.16 4.18 -11.44
CA MET A 81 -8.36 5.60 -11.23
C MET A 81 -9.84 5.95 -11.00
N GLU A 82 -10.76 5.31 -11.71
CA GLU A 82 -12.20 5.50 -11.51
C GLU A 82 -12.65 5.00 -10.12
N GLU A 83 -12.15 3.84 -9.69
CA GLU A 83 -12.39 3.32 -8.34
C GLU A 83 -11.87 4.27 -7.26
N ARG A 84 -10.66 4.83 -7.42
CA ARG A 84 -10.13 5.85 -6.47
C ARG A 84 -11.00 7.10 -6.44
N LYS A 85 -11.49 7.57 -7.60
CA LYS A 85 -12.42 8.71 -7.65
C LYS A 85 -13.71 8.40 -6.90
N HIS A 86 -14.26 7.20 -7.08
CA HIS A 86 -15.46 6.75 -6.36
C HIS A 86 -15.23 6.72 -4.84
N SER A 87 -14.15 6.10 -4.38
CA SER A 87 -13.79 6.05 -2.96
C SER A 87 -13.56 7.44 -2.36
N TYR A 88 -12.98 8.38 -3.12
CA TYR A 88 -12.83 9.77 -2.68
C TYR A 88 -14.19 10.47 -2.53
N THR A 89 -15.12 10.26 -3.45
CA THR A 89 -16.49 10.81 -3.34
C THR A 89 -17.26 10.23 -2.15
N GLU A 90 -17.08 8.94 -1.85
CA GLU A 90 -17.68 8.30 -0.69
C GLU A 90 -17.08 8.84 0.62
N LEU A 91 -15.75 8.96 0.70
CA LEU A 91 -15.06 9.49 1.87
C LEU A 91 -15.47 10.94 2.16
N THR A 92 -15.61 11.77 1.13
CA THR A 92 -16.10 13.16 1.29
C THR A 92 -17.56 13.21 1.75
N ALA A 93 -18.41 12.30 1.27
CA ALA A 93 -19.79 12.18 1.75
C ALA A 93 -19.87 11.73 3.22
N LEU A 94 -19.02 10.78 3.62
CA LEU A 94 -18.92 10.32 5.02
C LEU A 94 -18.40 11.41 5.96
N ASP A 95 -17.40 12.19 5.54
CA ASP A 95 -16.90 13.33 6.33
C ASP A 95 -17.98 14.39 6.53
N LEU A 96 -18.76 14.71 5.49
CA LEU A 96 -19.91 15.62 5.61
C LEU A 96 -20.96 15.07 6.58
N ALA A 97 -21.28 13.77 6.50
CA ALA A 97 -22.21 13.13 7.42
C ALA A 97 -21.71 13.15 8.87
N LEU A 98 -20.40 12.94 9.09
CA LEU A 98 -19.77 13.01 10.40
C LEU A 98 -19.83 14.43 10.97
N ARG A 99 -19.54 15.46 10.16
CA ARG A 99 -19.67 16.87 10.57
C ARG A 99 -21.11 17.22 10.95
N ASN A 100 -22.09 16.78 10.16
CA ASN A 100 -23.51 16.99 10.48
C ASN A 100 -23.92 16.31 11.80
N LYS A 101 -23.45 15.08 12.04
CA LYS A 101 -23.67 14.38 13.32
C LYS A 101 -22.97 15.10 14.48
N SER A 102 -21.75 15.60 14.28
CA SER A 102 -21.02 16.38 15.28
C SER A 102 -21.78 17.65 15.69
N VAL A 103 -22.27 18.42 14.71
CA VAL A 103 -23.13 19.60 14.97
C VAL A 103 -24.37 19.20 15.77
N ARG A 104 -25.02 18.07 15.43
CA ARG A 104 -26.18 17.59 16.17
C ARG A 104 -25.86 17.22 17.62
N VAL A 105 -24.70 16.59 17.86
CA VAL A 105 -24.23 16.27 19.21
C VAL A 105 -24.00 17.55 20.02
N VAL A 106 -23.34 18.56 19.44
CA VAL A 106 -23.13 19.86 20.10
C VAL A 106 -24.47 20.50 20.49
N GLN A 107 -25.44 20.53 19.58
CA GLN A 107 -26.78 21.05 19.88
C GLN A 107 -27.48 20.31 21.03
N LEU A 108 -27.36 18.97 21.08
CA LEU A 108 -27.94 18.17 22.15
C LEU A 108 -27.23 18.42 23.50
N VAL A 109 -25.91 18.61 23.49
CA VAL A 109 -25.15 18.98 24.69
C VAL A 109 -25.59 20.35 25.21
N GLU A 110 -25.69 21.36 24.34
CA GLU A 110 -26.20 22.69 24.70
C GLU A 110 -27.65 22.64 25.23
N GLN A 111 -28.48 21.73 24.72
CA GLN A 111 -29.85 21.53 25.21
C GLN A 111 -29.83 20.91 26.62
N ILE A 112 -28.99 19.91 26.86
CA ILE A 112 -28.82 19.29 28.18
C ILE A 112 -28.33 20.31 29.20
N GLU A 113 -27.38 21.17 28.83
CA GLU A 113 -26.87 22.23 29.71
C GLU A 113 -27.95 23.25 30.06
N ARG A 114 -28.76 23.69 29.08
CA ARG A 114 -29.92 24.55 29.35
C ARG A 114 -30.91 23.91 30.31
N LEU A 115 -31.28 22.65 30.10
CA LEU A 115 -32.19 21.93 30.99
C LEU A 115 -31.60 21.77 32.42
N ARG A 116 -30.29 21.60 32.55
CA ARG A 116 -29.62 21.58 33.87
C ARG A 116 -29.68 22.93 34.56
N GLN A 117 -29.51 24.03 33.83
CA GLN A 117 -29.65 25.39 34.38
C GLN A 117 -31.09 25.65 34.83
N ASP A 118 -32.08 25.30 34.01
CA ASP A 118 -33.50 25.44 34.35
C ASP A 118 -33.86 24.62 35.60
N LEU A 119 -33.34 23.41 35.71
CA LEU A 119 -33.53 22.54 36.88
C LEU A 119 -32.90 23.15 38.14
N ALA A 120 -31.70 23.74 38.04
CA ALA A 120 -31.06 24.42 39.17
C ALA A 120 -31.87 25.65 39.63
N ILE A 121 -32.39 26.44 38.70
CA ILE A 121 -33.27 27.60 39.00
C ILE A 121 -34.57 27.12 39.66
N ALA A 122 -35.17 26.05 39.14
CA ALA A 122 -36.37 25.47 39.73
C ALA A 122 -36.12 24.96 41.16
N GLN A 123 -34.99 24.29 41.41
CA GLN A 123 -34.57 23.84 42.74
C GLN A 123 -34.38 25.02 43.70
N GLU A 124 -33.70 26.09 43.28
CA GLU A 124 -33.52 27.29 44.11
C GLU A 124 -34.87 27.94 44.47
N ASN A 125 -35.79 28.00 43.51
CA ASN A 125 -37.14 28.53 43.74
C ASN A 125 -37.96 27.64 44.68
N CYS A 126 -37.85 26.31 44.59
CA CYS A 126 -38.49 25.39 45.53
C CYS A 126 -38.00 25.64 46.96
N VAL A 127 -36.68 25.73 47.17
CA VAL A 127 -36.10 26.03 48.50
C VAL A 127 -36.60 27.38 49.03
N LYS A 128 -36.68 28.42 48.20
CA LYS A 128 -37.25 29.72 48.60
C LYS A 128 -38.72 29.63 49.00
N VAL A 129 -39.52 28.80 48.33
CA VAL A 129 -40.94 28.59 48.66
C VAL A 129 -41.06 27.80 49.97
N GLU A 130 -40.27 26.74 50.15
CA GLU A 130 -40.20 25.98 51.40
C GLU A 130 -39.88 26.88 52.60
N GLN A 131 -38.84 27.72 52.49
CA GLN A 131 -38.48 28.70 53.53
C GLN A 131 -39.62 29.68 53.85
N ARG A 132 -40.38 30.14 52.84
CA ARG A 132 -41.55 31.02 53.06
C ARG A 132 -42.69 30.29 53.77
N CYS A 133 -42.92 29.02 53.42
CA CYS A 133 -43.90 28.17 54.08
C CYS A 133 -43.53 27.93 55.55
N GLU A 134 -42.27 27.56 55.82
CA GLU A 134 -41.76 27.38 57.18
C GLU A 134 -41.91 28.64 58.02
N LYS A 135 -41.53 29.81 57.47
CA LYS A 135 -41.71 31.10 58.15
C LYS A 135 -43.18 31.37 58.48
N ARG A 136 -44.11 31.13 57.55
CA ARG A 136 -45.56 31.31 57.79
C ARG A 136 -46.08 30.35 58.85
N ILE A 137 -45.60 29.11 58.87
CA ILE A 137 -45.96 28.12 59.90
C ILE A 137 -45.51 28.64 61.27
N ALA A 138 -44.26 29.10 61.40
CA ALA A 138 -43.72 29.68 62.63
C ALA A 138 -44.51 30.93 63.08
N ASP A 139 -44.82 31.85 62.16
CA ASP A 139 -45.62 33.05 62.44
C ASP A 139 -47.03 32.68 62.95
N MET A 140 -47.66 31.65 62.35
CA MET A 140 -48.98 31.15 62.79
C MET A 140 -48.95 30.47 64.15
N GLU A 141 -47.91 29.67 64.43
CA GLU A 141 -47.69 29.05 65.74
C GLU A 141 -47.50 30.11 66.83
N TYR A 142 -46.75 31.17 66.54
CA TYR A 142 -46.57 32.32 67.42
C TYR A 142 -47.89 33.03 67.74
N ILE A 143 -48.70 33.34 66.71
CA ILE A 143 -50.02 33.97 66.88
C ILE A 143 -50.97 33.07 67.70
N CYS A 144 -50.89 31.75 67.52
CA CYS A 144 -51.69 30.81 68.31
C CYS A 144 -51.23 30.72 69.77
N ALA A 145 -49.93 30.89 70.05
CA ALA A 145 -49.38 30.89 71.40
C ALA A 145 -49.66 32.19 72.17
N GLU A 146 -49.70 33.34 71.50
CA GLU A 146 -49.92 34.66 72.12
C GLU A 146 -51.40 35.03 72.37
N LYS A 147 -52.38 34.27 71.85
CA LYS A 147 -53.79 34.53 72.19
C LYS A 147 -54.12 33.90 73.55
N PRO A 148 -54.22 34.68 74.65
CA PRO A 148 -54.82 34.18 75.88
C PRO A 148 -56.24 33.73 75.56
N ARG A 149 -56.63 32.58 76.11
CA ARG A 149 -58.01 32.06 76.08
C ARG A 149 -58.96 33.08 76.72
N SER A 150 -59.39 34.06 75.94
CA SER A 150 -60.41 35.03 76.35
C SER A 150 -61.77 34.38 76.16
N ASN A 151 -62.50 34.30 77.26
CA ASN A 151 -63.83 33.75 77.35
C ASN A 151 -64.80 34.42 76.35
N ARG A 152 -65.42 33.56 75.54
CA ARG A 152 -66.88 33.46 75.34
C ARG A 152 -67.71 34.67 75.82
N SER A 153 -68.05 35.57 74.88
CA SER A 153 -69.39 36.17 74.66
C SER A 153 -69.24 37.45 73.84
N ASP A 154 -69.61 37.45 72.57
CA ASP A 154 -70.64 38.38 72.10
C ASP A 154 -70.96 38.17 70.61
N VAL A 155 -72.24 37.99 70.35
CA VAL A 155 -72.88 37.94 69.05
C VAL A 155 -73.13 39.38 68.64
N HIS A 156 -72.37 39.90 67.68
CA HIS A 156 -72.72 41.14 67.00
C HIS A 156 -73.04 40.86 65.53
N THR A 157 -74.33 41.00 65.25
CA THR A 157 -74.98 41.19 63.95
C THR A 157 -74.16 42.10 63.04
N VAL A 158 -73.61 41.52 61.96
CA VAL A 158 -72.92 42.25 60.90
C VAL A 158 -73.94 42.67 59.84
N ASN A 159 -73.81 43.94 59.48
CA ASN A 159 -74.60 44.74 58.56
C ASN A 159 -74.50 44.19 57.10
N PRO A 160 -75.63 43.90 56.40
CA PRO A 160 -75.64 43.16 55.13
C PRO A 160 -75.36 43.99 53.87
N ALA A 161 -74.73 45.17 53.96
CA ALA A 161 -74.54 46.08 52.83
C ALA A 161 -73.07 46.31 52.39
N ALA A 162 -72.11 45.64 53.01
CA ALA A 162 -70.68 45.72 52.65
C ALA A 162 -70.09 44.44 52.05
N CYS A 163 -70.85 43.34 51.98
CA CYS A 163 -70.38 42.04 51.49
C CYS A 163 -70.16 41.97 49.97
N ASP A 164 -70.70 42.90 49.19
CA ASP A 164 -70.73 42.77 47.72
C ASP A 164 -69.36 43.06 47.04
N VAL A 165 -68.48 43.81 47.71
CA VAL A 165 -67.15 44.14 47.17
C VAL A 165 -66.10 43.07 47.52
N GLU A 166 -66.14 42.54 48.74
CA GLU A 166 -65.22 41.49 49.17
C GLU A 166 -65.51 40.15 48.48
N GLU A 167 -66.79 39.82 48.25
CA GLU A 167 -67.17 38.60 47.55
C GLU A 167 -66.72 38.61 46.09
N LYS A 168 -66.70 39.78 45.45
CA LYS A 168 -66.22 39.94 44.07
C LYS A 168 -64.70 39.81 43.96
N ILE A 169 -63.94 40.37 44.89
CA ILE A 169 -62.47 40.22 44.93
C ILE A 169 -62.11 38.75 45.17
N LEU A 170 -62.79 38.09 46.12
CA LEU A 170 -62.58 36.67 46.41
C LEU A 170 -62.91 35.77 45.21
N ALA A 171 -63.96 36.11 44.45
CA ALA A 171 -64.34 35.40 43.23
C ALA A 171 -63.29 35.56 42.10
N GLU A 172 -62.74 36.77 41.92
CA GLU A 172 -61.67 37.04 40.93
C GLU A 172 -60.37 36.31 41.31
N GLU A 173 -59.95 36.35 42.57
CA GLU A 173 -58.78 35.61 43.07
C GLU A 173 -58.95 34.09 42.92
N TYR A 174 -60.15 33.56 43.23
CA TYR A 174 -60.47 32.15 43.02
C TYR A 174 -60.39 31.78 41.54
N GLN A 175 -60.90 32.64 40.64
CA GLN A 175 -60.83 32.40 39.21
C GLN A 175 -59.39 32.43 38.68
N GLU A 176 -58.54 33.33 39.18
CA GLU A 176 -57.12 33.37 38.83
C GLU A 176 -56.37 32.13 39.33
N MET A 177 -56.68 31.67 40.54
CA MET A 177 -56.12 30.44 41.11
C MET A 177 -56.52 29.21 40.28
N VAL A 178 -57.79 29.09 39.88
CA VAL A 178 -58.26 28.02 38.98
C VAL A 178 -57.53 28.08 37.63
N LYS A 179 -57.32 29.28 37.05
CA LYS A 179 -56.55 29.44 35.81
C LYS A 179 -55.10 28.99 35.98
N LYS A 180 -54.45 29.32 37.10
CA LYS A 180 -53.07 28.88 37.41
C LYS A 180 -53.01 27.35 37.60
N CYS A 181 -53.97 26.75 38.29
CA CYS A 181 -54.07 25.29 38.42
C CYS A 181 -54.28 24.61 37.06
N ASN A 182 -55.13 25.17 36.18
CA ASN A 182 -55.34 24.63 34.83
C ASN A 182 -54.10 24.75 33.96
N LYS A 183 -53.37 25.87 34.04
CA LYS A 183 -52.10 26.02 33.31
C LYS A 183 -51.04 25.03 33.81
N SER A 184 -50.90 24.88 35.13
CA SER A 184 -49.94 23.94 35.72
C SER A 184 -50.29 22.48 35.41
N THR A 185 -51.57 22.12 35.33
CA THR A 185 -51.99 20.77 34.92
C THR A 185 -51.66 20.49 33.44
N GLN A 186 -51.85 21.47 32.55
CA GLN A 186 -51.44 21.36 31.15
C GLN A 186 -49.91 21.23 30.98
N GLU A 187 -49.13 22.03 31.71
CA GLU A 187 -47.65 21.94 31.71
C GLU A 187 -47.19 20.56 32.21
N ASN A 188 -47.79 20.05 33.30
CA ASN A 188 -47.50 18.72 33.80
C ASN A 188 -47.87 17.62 32.80
N GLU A 189 -48.96 17.77 32.05
CA GLU A 189 -49.32 16.83 30.99
C GLU A 189 -48.31 16.84 29.85
N ALA A 190 -47.86 18.02 29.41
CA ALA A 190 -46.80 18.15 28.41
C ALA A 190 -45.48 17.51 28.87
N LEU A 191 -45.08 17.72 30.12
CA LEU A 191 -43.89 17.09 30.70
C LEU A 191 -44.02 15.56 30.78
N ARG A 192 -45.20 15.03 31.13
CA ARG A 192 -45.47 13.58 31.10
C ARG A 192 -45.35 13.01 29.69
N GLN A 193 -45.80 13.73 28.67
CA GLN A 193 -45.65 13.31 27.28
C GLN A 193 -44.17 13.32 26.85
N GLN A 194 -43.39 14.32 27.26
CA GLN A 194 -41.94 14.36 26.99
C GLN A 194 -41.21 13.19 27.66
N LEU A 195 -41.50 12.90 28.93
CA LEU A 195 -40.94 11.74 29.64
C LEU A 195 -41.27 10.42 28.93
N LYS A 196 -42.50 10.27 28.42
CA LYS A 196 -42.90 9.09 27.66
C LYS A 196 -42.12 8.95 26.34
N ASN A 197 -41.80 10.06 25.67
CA ASN A 197 -40.99 10.04 24.45
C ASN A 197 -39.53 9.69 24.76
N VAL A 198 -38.93 10.29 25.79
CA VAL A 198 -37.56 9.96 26.24
C VAL A 198 -37.46 8.50 26.65
N GLN A 199 -38.48 7.95 27.30
CA GLN A 199 -38.53 6.52 27.63
C GLN A 199 -38.51 5.64 26.37
N LYS A 200 -39.29 5.97 25.34
CA LYS A 200 -39.27 5.24 24.06
C LYS A 200 -37.92 5.32 23.36
N ASP A 201 -37.29 6.50 23.37
CA ASP A 201 -35.97 6.69 22.78
C ASP A 201 -34.91 5.87 23.53
N SER A 202 -34.97 5.85 24.87
CA SER A 202 -34.11 5.01 25.72
C SER A 202 -34.28 3.52 25.40
N GLU A 203 -35.51 3.03 25.28
CA GLU A 203 -35.79 1.64 24.88
C GLU A 203 -35.28 1.33 23.47
N SER A 204 -35.38 2.27 22.53
CA SER A 204 -34.83 2.12 21.18
C SER A 204 -33.30 2.05 21.20
N LEU A 205 -32.64 2.89 21.99
CA LEU A 205 -31.19 2.86 22.16
C LEU A 205 -30.73 1.56 22.82
N GLN A 206 -31.49 1.04 23.78
CA GLN A 206 -31.20 -0.25 24.41
C GLN A 206 -31.27 -1.40 23.40
N ARG A 207 -32.29 -1.43 22.52
CA ARG A 207 -32.38 -2.43 21.43
C ARG A 207 -31.21 -2.30 20.45
N ASN A 208 -30.84 -1.08 20.09
CA ASN A 208 -29.68 -0.83 19.21
C ASN A 208 -28.37 -1.30 19.86
N SER A 209 -28.21 -1.09 21.18
CA SER A 209 -27.05 -1.59 21.92
C SER A 209 -26.94 -3.12 21.86
N ILE A 210 -28.07 -3.84 22.01
CA ILE A 210 -28.10 -5.30 21.90
C ILE A 210 -27.70 -5.74 20.48
N ALA A 211 -28.27 -5.10 19.45
CA ALA A 211 -27.92 -5.40 18.05
C ALA A 211 -26.42 -5.18 17.78
N ILE A 212 -25.82 -4.12 18.32
CA ILE A 212 -24.37 -3.88 18.18
C ILE A 212 -23.56 -5.03 18.79
N THR A 213 -23.94 -5.54 19.98
CA THR A 213 -23.24 -6.67 20.60
C THR A 213 -23.34 -7.96 19.78
N GLU A 214 -24.45 -8.18 19.08
CA GLU A 214 -24.60 -9.32 18.15
C GLU A 214 -23.70 -9.17 16.91
N TYR A 215 -23.62 -7.96 16.34
CA TYR A 215 -22.70 -7.67 15.23
C TYR A 215 -21.24 -7.84 15.63
N GLU A 216 -20.85 -7.43 16.85
CA GLU A 216 -19.51 -7.65 17.38
C GLU A 216 -19.19 -9.14 17.54
N SER A 217 -20.13 -9.93 18.06
CA SER A 217 -19.98 -11.39 18.16
C SER A 217 -19.79 -12.05 16.79
N MET A 218 -20.60 -11.64 15.80
CA MET A 218 -20.48 -12.12 14.43
C MET A 218 -19.15 -11.72 13.79
N ARG A 219 -18.71 -10.47 14.00
CA ARG A 219 -17.40 -9.98 13.53
C ARG A 219 -16.26 -10.84 14.10
N HIS A 220 -16.28 -11.10 15.41
CA HIS A 220 -15.29 -11.94 16.05
C HIS A 220 -15.29 -13.39 15.53
N GLY A 221 -16.47 -13.94 15.24
CA GLY A 221 -16.59 -15.26 14.59
C GLY A 221 -15.98 -15.30 13.19
N MET A 222 -16.11 -14.22 12.40
CA MET A 222 -15.49 -14.10 11.08
C MET A 222 -13.97 -13.90 11.17
N GLU A 223 -13.49 -13.10 12.14
CA GLU A 223 -12.05 -12.93 12.42
C GLU A 223 -11.39 -14.28 12.77
N ASN A 224 -12.03 -15.09 13.62
CA ASN A 224 -11.53 -16.42 13.99
C ASN A 224 -11.46 -17.37 12.79
N ARG A 225 -12.49 -17.38 11.93
CA ARG A 225 -12.47 -18.19 10.69
C ARG A 225 -11.37 -17.72 9.73
N ASN A 226 -11.17 -16.41 9.62
CA ASN A 226 -10.11 -15.86 8.78
C ASN A 226 -8.72 -16.27 9.29
N ALA A 227 -8.51 -16.24 10.62
CA ALA A 227 -7.27 -16.72 11.24
C ALA A 227 -7.01 -18.21 10.92
N THR A 228 -8.02 -19.08 11.05
CA THR A 228 -7.89 -20.51 10.67
C THR A 228 -7.58 -20.69 9.17
N LEU A 229 -8.19 -19.89 8.29
CA LEU A 229 -7.89 -19.92 6.86
C LEU A 229 -6.48 -19.42 6.55
N GLN A 230 -5.99 -18.41 7.27
CA GLN A 230 -4.62 -17.93 7.13
C GLN A 230 -3.61 -19.00 7.56
N GLU A 231 -3.85 -19.69 8.68
CA GLU A 231 -3.04 -20.81 9.13
C GLU A 231 -3.00 -21.95 8.09
N SER A 232 -4.17 -22.33 7.54
CA SER A 232 -4.26 -23.34 6.49
C SER A 232 -3.53 -22.91 5.20
N ASN A 233 -3.68 -21.67 4.76
CA ASN A 233 -2.95 -21.14 3.60
C ASN A 233 -1.44 -21.11 3.84
N GLN A 234 -1.01 -20.80 5.06
CA GLN A 234 0.41 -20.81 5.42
C GLN A 234 0.97 -22.24 5.39
N ALA A 235 0.20 -23.23 5.86
CA ALA A 235 0.56 -24.64 5.75
C ALA A 235 0.72 -25.06 4.27
N LEU A 236 -0.24 -24.74 3.41
CA LEU A 236 -0.17 -25.03 1.97
C LEU A 236 1.03 -24.36 1.27
N ARG A 237 1.38 -23.13 1.66
CA ARG A 237 2.58 -22.45 1.13
C ARG A 237 3.86 -23.16 1.56
N ASN A 238 3.91 -23.71 2.77
CA ASN A 238 5.05 -24.50 3.23
C ASN A 238 5.15 -25.82 2.45
N GLU A 239 4.04 -26.53 2.26
CA GLU A 239 3.99 -27.73 1.41
C GLU A 239 4.44 -27.45 -0.02
N LEU A 240 4.01 -26.33 -0.63
CA LEU A 240 4.44 -25.94 -1.97
C LEU A 240 5.95 -25.64 -2.03
N LYS A 241 6.52 -25.02 -0.99
CA LYS A 241 7.97 -24.80 -0.88
C LYS A 241 8.72 -26.12 -0.77
N GLU A 242 8.20 -27.09 -0.02
CA GLU A 242 8.78 -28.43 0.09
C GLU A 242 8.71 -29.19 -1.24
N ALA A 243 7.56 -29.15 -1.92
CA ALA A 243 7.40 -29.73 -3.24
C ALA A 243 8.38 -29.11 -4.26
N LYS A 244 8.59 -27.78 -4.21
CA LYS A 244 9.59 -27.12 -5.07
C LYS A 244 11.01 -27.61 -4.77
N LYS A 245 11.40 -27.72 -3.50
CA LYS A 245 12.70 -28.29 -3.10
C LYS A 245 12.88 -29.73 -3.62
N LEU A 246 11.81 -30.53 -3.59
CA LEU A 246 11.83 -31.89 -4.12
C LEU A 246 12.05 -31.89 -5.64
N VAL A 247 11.37 -31.01 -6.39
CA VAL A 247 11.57 -30.86 -7.84
C VAL A 247 12.99 -30.40 -8.16
N ASP A 248 13.52 -29.41 -7.43
CA ASP A 248 14.90 -28.93 -7.63
C ASP A 248 15.92 -30.05 -7.33
N SER A 249 15.66 -30.87 -6.31
CA SER A 249 16.47 -32.06 -5.99
C SER A 249 16.41 -33.12 -7.11
N GLN A 250 15.22 -33.39 -7.67
CA GLN A 250 15.07 -34.30 -8.80
C GLN A 250 15.78 -33.78 -10.06
N GLN A 251 15.70 -32.48 -10.35
CA GLN A 251 16.41 -31.87 -11.47
C GLN A 251 17.93 -31.99 -11.31
N SER A 252 18.46 -31.76 -10.10
CA SER A 252 19.88 -31.96 -9.79
C SER A 252 20.30 -33.43 -10.00
N MET A 253 19.46 -34.38 -9.57
CA MET A 253 19.70 -35.81 -9.79
C MET A 253 19.71 -36.17 -11.28
N ILE A 254 18.77 -35.63 -12.08
CA ILE A 254 18.74 -35.81 -13.54
C ILE A 254 20.01 -35.27 -14.19
N GLN A 255 20.48 -34.08 -13.79
CA GLN A 255 21.73 -33.51 -14.28
C GLN A 255 22.93 -34.39 -13.93
N MET A 256 22.98 -34.93 -12.71
CA MET A 256 24.02 -35.88 -12.31
C MET A 256 24.01 -37.15 -13.18
N TYR A 257 22.83 -37.74 -13.42
CA TYR A 257 22.73 -38.92 -14.30
C TYR A 257 23.14 -38.61 -15.74
N LYS A 258 22.82 -37.40 -16.24
CA LYS A 258 23.28 -36.93 -17.54
C LYS A 258 24.80 -36.83 -17.60
N GLN A 259 25.46 -36.27 -16.58
CA GLN A 259 26.92 -36.24 -16.50
C GLN A 259 27.54 -37.63 -16.43
N ILE A 260 26.94 -38.57 -15.68
CA ILE A 260 27.39 -39.96 -15.62
C ILE A 260 27.27 -40.64 -16.99
N ALA A 261 26.19 -40.36 -17.74
CA ALA A 261 26.01 -40.89 -19.09
C ALA A 261 27.04 -40.30 -20.07
N GLU A 262 27.29 -38.99 -19.99
CA GLU A 262 28.26 -38.27 -20.85
C GLU A 262 29.72 -38.63 -20.53
N SER A 263 30.03 -38.96 -19.29
CA SER A 263 31.40 -39.30 -18.85
C SER A 263 31.82 -40.74 -19.13
N ARG A 264 30.94 -41.61 -19.66
CA ARG A 264 31.33 -42.97 -20.05
C ARG A 264 32.23 -42.94 -21.30
N PRO A 265 33.50 -43.36 -21.20
CA PRO A 265 34.47 -43.28 -22.30
C PRO A 265 34.26 -44.35 -23.40
N PHE A 266 33.16 -45.08 -23.38
CA PHE A 266 32.91 -46.20 -24.30
C PHE A 266 32.12 -45.82 -25.56
N SER A 267 31.86 -44.52 -25.80
CA SER A 267 31.09 -44.10 -26.98
C SER A 267 31.94 -43.64 -28.18
N SER A 268 33.27 -43.56 -28.07
CA SER A 268 34.10 -43.07 -29.19
C SER A 268 34.67 -44.16 -30.11
N ASP A 269 34.65 -45.43 -29.72
CA ASP A 269 35.42 -46.47 -30.43
C ASP A 269 34.57 -47.50 -31.20
N PHE A 270 33.25 -47.26 -31.36
CA PHE A 270 32.43 -48.03 -32.31
C PHE A 270 32.48 -47.43 -33.70
N ASP A 271 33.70 -47.40 -34.23
CA ASP A 271 33.97 -47.09 -35.62
C ASP A 271 34.01 -48.42 -36.37
N LYS A 272 32.91 -48.73 -37.06
CA LYS A 272 32.79 -49.48 -38.33
C LYS A 272 31.60 -50.44 -38.37
N GLN A 273 30.72 -50.14 -39.31
CA GLN A 273 29.85 -51.07 -40.02
C GLN A 273 28.76 -51.76 -39.18
N HIS A 274 27.70 -51.02 -38.87
CA HIS A 274 26.33 -51.51 -39.04
C HIS A 274 25.37 -50.31 -39.09
N ASP A 275 24.23 -50.50 -39.74
CA ASP A 275 23.39 -49.48 -40.35
C ASP A 275 22.98 -48.31 -39.44
N ASN A 276 23.32 -47.11 -39.93
CA ASN A 276 22.68 -45.81 -39.70
C ASN A 276 22.13 -45.46 -38.28
N PRO A 277 22.97 -45.43 -37.22
CA PRO A 277 22.56 -44.98 -35.89
C PRO A 277 22.23 -43.47 -35.82
N ALA A 278 22.54 -42.69 -36.86
CA ALA A 278 22.15 -41.28 -36.96
C ALA A 278 20.62 -41.08 -36.99
N SER A 279 19.88 -42.06 -37.51
CA SER A 279 18.40 -42.01 -37.62
C SER A 279 17.71 -41.92 -36.26
N LEU A 280 18.20 -42.66 -35.26
CA LEU A 280 17.55 -42.76 -33.96
C LEU A 280 17.78 -41.49 -33.12
N GLY A 281 18.96 -40.88 -33.24
CA GLY A 281 19.28 -39.62 -32.57
C GLY A 281 18.47 -38.44 -33.12
N THR A 282 18.26 -38.40 -34.45
CA THR A 282 17.39 -37.41 -35.09
C THR A 282 15.93 -37.64 -34.73
N GLU A 283 15.44 -38.88 -34.71
CA GLU A 283 14.06 -39.18 -34.30
C GLU A 283 13.80 -38.78 -32.84
N LEU A 284 14.77 -38.98 -31.93
CA LEU A 284 14.58 -38.62 -30.52
C LEU A 284 14.58 -37.10 -30.31
N LEU A 285 15.44 -36.37 -31.02
CA LEU A 285 15.46 -34.90 -31.01
C LEU A 285 14.18 -34.32 -31.63
N GLU A 286 13.69 -34.93 -32.71
CA GLU A 286 12.48 -34.53 -33.40
C GLU A 286 11.23 -34.83 -32.55
N LEU A 287 11.18 -35.97 -31.87
CA LEU A 287 10.14 -36.31 -30.91
C LEU A 287 10.13 -35.35 -29.72
N ASN A 288 11.30 -34.98 -29.20
CA ASN A 288 11.41 -34.04 -28.08
C ASN A 288 10.98 -32.62 -28.49
N ALA A 289 11.38 -32.17 -29.69
CA ALA A 289 10.92 -30.90 -30.25
C ALA A 289 9.39 -30.90 -30.48
N ARG A 290 8.82 -32.05 -30.87
CA ARG A 290 7.38 -32.23 -31.05
C ARG A 290 6.62 -32.19 -29.71
N LEU A 291 7.16 -32.82 -28.67
CA LEU A 291 6.60 -32.78 -27.31
C LEU A 291 6.67 -31.37 -26.70
N GLU A 292 7.79 -30.66 -26.87
CA GLU A 292 7.90 -29.26 -26.42
C GLU A 292 6.96 -28.32 -27.18
N LYS A 293 6.70 -28.60 -28.46
CA LYS A 293 5.70 -27.91 -29.25
C LYS A 293 4.29 -28.20 -28.75
N GLU A 294 3.93 -29.46 -28.54
CA GLU A 294 2.62 -29.84 -27.96
C GLU A 294 2.42 -29.23 -26.56
N LEU A 295 3.45 -29.16 -25.72
CA LEU A 295 3.39 -28.51 -24.41
C LEU A 295 3.15 -26.99 -24.52
N ARG A 296 3.77 -26.33 -25.50
CA ARG A 296 3.53 -24.91 -25.78
C ARG A 296 2.14 -24.69 -26.35
N ASP A 297 1.70 -25.54 -27.28
CA ASP A 297 0.37 -25.47 -27.90
C ASP A 297 -0.72 -25.76 -26.87
N LEU A 298 -0.55 -26.73 -25.95
CA LEU A 298 -1.45 -26.96 -24.83
C LEU A 298 -1.48 -25.79 -23.83
N LYS A 299 -0.34 -25.15 -23.56
CA LYS A 299 -0.30 -23.93 -22.74
C LYS A 299 -1.03 -22.77 -23.40
N MET A 300 -0.82 -22.59 -24.70
CA MET A 300 -1.47 -21.56 -25.51
C MET A 300 -2.96 -21.84 -25.66
N GLN A 301 -3.37 -23.09 -25.88
CA GLN A 301 -4.77 -23.50 -25.94
C GLN A 301 -5.46 -23.32 -24.59
N LYS A 302 -4.78 -23.69 -23.49
CA LYS A 302 -5.25 -23.41 -22.14
C LYS A 302 -5.44 -21.91 -21.93
N GLN A 303 -4.45 -21.07 -22.28
CA GLN A 303 -4.56 -19.60 -22.19
C GLN A 303 -5.60 -18.99 -23.15
N ALA A 304 -5.79 -19.54 -24.35
CA ALA A 304 -6.75 -19.06 -25.35
C ALA A 304 -8.20 -19.40 -24.97
N VAL A 305 -8.43 -20.55 -24.33
CA VAL A 305 -9.71 -20.87 -23.70
C VAL A 305 -10.04 -19.89 -22.56
N PHE A 306 -9.02 -19.34 -21.89
CA PHE A 306 -9.19 -18.31 -20.86
C PHE A 306 -9.40 -16.88 -21.39
N SER A 307 -8.96 -16.55 -22.61
CA SER A 307 -9.05 -15.18 -23.15
C SER A 307 -10.15 -14.97 -24.20
N GLY A 308 -10.77 -16.04 -24.71
CA GLY A 308 -11.72 -15.96 -25.82
C GLY A 308 -13.22 -15.89 -25.49
N THR A 309 -13.64 -15.93 -24.22
CA THR A 309 -15.08 -16.12 -23.87
C THR A 309 -15.73 -15.01 -23.05
N ASP A 310 -15.25 -13.77 -23.17
CA ASP A 310 -15.80 -12.63 -22.43
C ASP A 310 -16.54 -11.57 -23.27
N ASN A 311 -16.70 -11.73 -24.59
CA ASN A 311 -17.30 -10.66 -25.42
C ASN A 311 -18.68 -10.91 -26.05
N ASP A 312 -19.28 -12.12 -26.01
CA ASP A 312 -20.52 -12.39 -26.78
C ASP A 312 -21.74 -12.89 -26.00
N LEU A 313 -21.77 -12.82 -24.66
CA LEU A 313 -22.90 -13.34 -23.87
C LEU A 313 -23.67 -12.32 -23.03
N MET A 314 -23.93 -11.13 -23.59
CA MET A 314 -24.84 -10.12 -23.01
C MET A 314 -25.99 -9.76 -23.97
N SER A 315 -26.58 -10.76 -24.65
CA SER A 315 -27.80 -10.59 -25.45
C SER A 315 -28.60 -11.90 -25.57
N CYS A 316 -29.24 -12.35 -24.48
CA CYS A 316 -30.28 -13.39 -24.54
C CYS A 316 -31.25 -13.26 -23.36
N HIS A 317 -32.17 -12.30 -23.43
CA HIS A 317 -33.43 -12.32 -22.68
C HIS A 317 -34.56 -11.70 -23.53
N GLN A 318 -35.18 -12.55 -24.34
CA GLN A 318 -36.46 -12.45 -25.07
C GLN A 318 -36.36 -13.63 -26.06
N ASP A 319 -37.21 -14.63 -26.12
CA ASP A 319 -38.58 -14.87 -25.69
C ASP A 319 -38.69 -16.38 -25.46
N GLU A 320 -39.58 -16.84 -24.59
CA GLU A 320 -40.22 -18.15 -24.79
C GLU A 320 -41.47 -18.27 -23.90
N GLN A 321 -42.58 -17.77 -24.44
CA GLN A 321 -43.90 -18.36 -24.24
C GLN A 321 -44.18 -19.22 -25.47
N SER A 322 -44.12 -20.55 -25.35
CA SER A 322 -45.03 -21.38 -26.13
C SER A 322 -45.31 -22.70 -25.41
N ASP A 323 -46.60 -22.92 -25.36
CA ASP A 323 -47.39 -23.98 -24.76
C ASP A 323 -47.65 -25.03 -25.85
N SER A 324 -47.40 -26.33 -25.59
CA SER A 324 -48.21 -27.44 -26.13
C SER A 324 -47.70 -28.82 -25.71
N THR A 325 -48.48 -29.46 -24.84
CA THR A 325 -49.05 -30.83 -24.93
C THR A 325 -48.27 -32.01 -25.55
N ASP A 326 -48.08 -33.03 -24.69
CA ASP A 326 -48.43 -34.47 -24.81
C ASP A 326 -48.05 -35.27 -26.07
N SER A 327 -47.22 -36.33 -25.89
CA SER A 327 -47.49 -37.69 -26.42
C SER A 327 -46.50 -38.75 -25.90
N PRO A 328 -46.88 -40.04 -25.75
CA PRO A 328 -46.20 -41.02 -24.90
C PRO A 328 -45.34 -42.06 -25.66
N PHE A 329 -44.32 -42.55 -24.95
CA PHE A 329 -43.69 -43.88 -25.08
C PHE A 329 -43.23 -44.33 -26.47
N GLY A 330 -42.01 -43.95 -26.84
CA GLY A 330 -41.17 -44.63 -27.82
C GLY A 330 -39.83 -45.01 -27.18
N HIS A 331 -39.51 -46.31 -27.16
CA HIS A 331 -38.18 -46.81 -26.83
C HIS A 331 -37.21 -46.38 -27.94
N GLU A 332 -36.68 -45.16 -27.87
CA GLU A 332 -35.61 -44.71 -28.72
C GLU A 332 -34.26 -45.01 -28.05
N VAL A 333 -33.40 -45.66 -28.83
CA VAL A 333 -31.99 -45.83 -28.52
C VAL A 333 -31.43 -44.44 -28.22
N PRO A 334 -30.71 -44.23 -27.11
CA PRO A 334 -30.24 -42.91 -26.72
C PRO A 334 -29.40 -42.34 -27.85
N ASP A 335 -29.96 -41.33 -28.52
CA ASP A 335 -29.35 -40.65 -29.64
C ASP A 335 -28.04 -40.04 -29.15
N THR A 336 -26.95 -40.33 -29.87
CA THR A 336 -25.58 -39.91 -29.55
C THR A 336 -25.47 -38.41 -29.28
N THR A 337 -26.39 -37.63 -29.87
CA THR A 337 -26.60 -36.19 -29.68
C THR A 337 -26.90 -35.81 -28.23
N THR A 338 -27.75 -36.56 -27.52
CA THR A 338 -28.11 -36.23 -26.12
C THR A 338 -26.91 -36.38 -25.17
N TYR A 339 -26.02 -37.33 -25.45
CA TYR A 339 -24.79 -37.52 -24.66
C TYR A 339 -23.77 -36.41 -24.93
N GLN A 340 -23.75 -35.90 -26.16
CA GLN A 340 -22.87 -34.80 -26.57
C GLN A 340 -23.30 -33.47 -25.92
N ASP A 341 -24.61 -33.22 -25.85
CA ASP A 341 -25.18 -32.06 -25.16
C ASP A 341 -24.88 -32.08 -23.64
N LEU A 342 -25.01 -33.25 -22.99
CA LEU A 342 -24.65 -33.43 -21.58
C LEU A 342 -23.16 -33.16 -21.31
N LEU A 343 -22.28 -33.53 -22.25
CA LEU A 343 -20.84 -33.28 -22.16
C LEU A 343 -20.51 -31.80 -22.32
N GLU A 344 -21.18 -31.09 -23.23
CA GLU A 344 -21.05 -29.64 -23.37
C GLU A 344 -21.59 -28.89 -22.15
N GLU A 345 -22.71 -29.34 -21.59
CA GLU A 345 -23.27 -28.76 -20.37
C GLU A 345 -22.34 -28.97 -19.16
N SER A 346 -21.70 -30.14 -19.05
CA SER A 346 -20.69 -30.40 -18.01
C SER A 346 -19.48 -29.47 -18.18
N ARG A 347 -18.95 -29.30 -19.40
CA ARG A 347 -17.84 -28.38 -19.68
C ARG A 347 -18.20 -26.93 -19.36
N LYS A 348 -19.43 -26.52 -19.64
CA LYS A 348 -19.93 -25.17 -19.30
C LYS A 348 -19.98 -24.96 -17.79
N LYS A 349 -20.40 -25.97 -17.02
CA LYS A 349 -20.40 -25.92 -15.54
C LYS A 349 -18.98 -25.86 -14.97
N ASP A 350 -18.04 -26.63 -15.53
CA ASP A 350 -16.63 -26.59 -15.12
C ASP A 350 -16.01 -25.22 -15.37
N LEU A 351 -16.29 -24.62 -16.54
CA LEU A 351 -15.82 -23.27 -16.87
C LEU A 351 -16.42 -22.21 -15.93
N GLN A 352 -17.71 -22.31 -15.59
CA GLN A 352 -18.35 -21.42 -14.63
C GLN A 352 -17.74 -21.55 -13.22
N LEU A 353 -17.49 -22.78 -12.78
CA LEU A 353 -16.85 -23.05 -11.49
C LEU A 353 -15.42 -22.49 -11.45
N GLU A 354 -14.68 -22.60 -12.56
CA GLU A 354 -13.33 -22.06 -12.66
C GLU A 354 -13.33 -20.52 -12.62
N ARG A 355 -14.25 -19.85 -13.34
CA ARG A 355 -14.43 -18.39 -13.26
C ARG A 355 -14.80 -17.94 -11.85
N ALA A 356 -15.74 -18.63 -11.20
CA ALA A 356 -16.11 -18.33 -9.81
C ALA A 356 -14.91 -18.47 -8.87
N ASN A 357 -14.07 -19.50 -9.07
CA ASN A 357 -12.84 -19.66 -8.31
C ASN A 357 -11.80 -18.57 -8.60
N GLN A 358 -11.67 -18.12 -9.84
CA GLN A 358 -10.78 -17.03 -10.22
C GLN A 358 -11.22 -15.70 -9.59
N HIS A 359 -12.51 -15.36 -9.66
CA HIS A 359 -13.06 -14.19 -8.97
C HIS A 359 -12.87 -14.28 -7.46
N ARG A 360 -13.06 -15.46 -6.86
CA ARG A 360 -12.80 -15.67 -5.44
C ARG A 360 -11.33 -15.44 -5.09
N ARG A 361 -10.39 -15.91 -5.90
CA ARG A 361 -8.94 -15.66 -5.68
C ARG A 361 -8.60 -14.19 -5.83
N ALA A 362 -9.16 -13.50 -6.83
CA ALA A 362 -8.97 -12.07 -7.01
C ALA A 362 -9.51 -11.26 -5.82
N ALA A 363 -10.72 -11.58 -5.35
CA ALA A 363 -11.32 -10.96 -4.17
C ALA A 363 -10.49 -11.19 -2.91
N MET A 364 -9.99 -12.42 -2.68
CA MET A 364 -9.10 -12.73 -1.56
C MET A 364 -7.76 -11.96 -1.65
N SER A 365 -7.18 -11.86 -2.85
CA SER A 365 -5.94 -11.09 -3.07
C SER A 365 -6.16 -9.60 -2.79
N SER A 366 -7.29 -9.04 -3.23
CA SER A 366 -7.67 -7.66 -2.97
C SER A 366 -7.89 -7.41 -1.47
N GLN A 367 -8.57 -8.33 -0.77
CA GLN A 367 -8.76 -8.25 0.67
C GLN A 367 -7.43 -8.24 1.43
N ILE A 368 -6.49 -9.12 1.07
CA ILE A 368 -5.14 -9.15 1.69
C ILE A 368 -4.41 -7.82 1.47
N ALA A 369 -4.47 -7.26 0.25
CA ALA A 369 -3.87 -5.97 -0.04
C ALA A 369 -4.48 -4.82 0.79
N LEU A 370 -5.81 -4.85 1.01
CA LEU A 370 -6.50 -3.89 1.87
C LEU A 370 -6.14 -4.05 3.35
N GLU A 371 -6.02 -5.28 3.84
CA GLU A 371 -5.57 -5.56 5.21
C GLU A 371 -4.13 -5.08 5.45
N ASP A 372 -3.24 -5.29 4.47
CA ASP A 372 -1.86 -4.79 4.50
C ASP A 372 -1.80 -3.26 4.49
N CYS A 373 -2.61 -2.61 3.63
CA CYS A 373 -2.71 -1.16 3.59
C CYS A 373 -3.22 -0.58 4.93
N ASN A 374 -4.26 -1.19 5.51
CA ASN A 374 -4.79 -0.81 6.81
C ASN A 374 -3.76 -0.99 7.94
N ARG A 375 -2.95 -2.06 7.88
CA ARG A 375 -1.87 -2.29 8.85
C ARG A 375 -0.82 -1.17 8.77
N VAL A 376 -0.36 -0.83 7.57
CA VAL A 376 0.61 0.26 7.35
C VAL A 376 0.02 1.60 7.82
N ALA A 377 -1.23 1.89 7.49
CA ALA A 377 -1.90 3.13 7.93
C ALA A 377 -2.00 3.23 9.46
N ARG A 378 -2.34 2.13 10.16
CA ARG A 378 -2.38 2.11 11.63
C ARG A 378 -0.99 2.33 12.25
N GLN A 379 0.04 1.74 11.65
CA GLN A 379 1.42 1.93 12.10
C GLN A 379 1.86 3.38 11.95
N GLU A 380 1.52 4.02 10.83
CA GLU A 380 1.84 5.43 10.60
C GLU A 380 1.07 6.36 11.56
N ILE A 381 -0.21 6.08 11.82
CA ILE A 381 -0.98 6.81 12.83
C ILE A 381 -0.32 6.68 14.22
N ALA A 382 0.16 5.49 14.58
CA ALA A 382 0.87 5.28 15.84
C ALA A 382 2.18 6.09 15.90
N ASN A 383 2.98 6.06 14.83
CA ASN A 383 4.22 6.84 14.72
C ASN A 383 3.96 8.35 14.85
N LEU A 384 2.97 8.86 14.13
CA LEU A 384 2.58 10.28 14.18
C LEU A 384 2.06 10.67 15.57
N THR A 385 1.30 9.78 16.21
CA THR A 385 0.80 10.00 17.58
C THR A 385 1.96 10.06 18.58
N GLU A 386 2.96 9.19 18.43
CA GLU A 386 4.17 9.21 19.25
C GLU A 386 4.98 10.49 19.04
N GLN A 387 5.18 10.92 17.79
CA GLN A 387 5.84 12.21 17.48
C GLN A 387 5.11 13.38 18.11
N LEU A 388 3.77 13.39 18.05
CA LEU A 388 2.95 14.46 18.60
C LEU A 388 3.02 14.46 20.14
N GLN A 389 3.00 13.28 20.76
CA GLN A 389 3.23 13.14 22.21
C GLN A 389 4.64 13.60 22.61
N HIS A 390 5.67 13.30 21.82
CA HIS A 390 7.03 13.78 22.05
C HIS A 390 7.10 15.30 21.98
N GLN A 391 6.44 15.92 21.00
CA GLN A 391 6.35 17.39 20.90
C GLN A 391 5.60 17.99 22.10
N ILE A 392 4.44 17.44 22.47
CA ILE A 392 3.68 17.89 23.65
C ILE A 392 4.56 17.79 24.90
N LYS A 393 5.29 16.68 25.08
CA LYS A 393 6.20 16.49 26.22
C LYS A 393 7.33 17.52 26.22
N ALA A 394 7.87 17.87 25.05
CA ALA A 394 8.87 18.93 24.90
C ALA A 394 8.30 20.34 25.22
N PHE A 395 7.02 20.59 24.96
CA PHE A 395 6.35 21.86 25.33
C PHE A 395 5.92 21.94 26.79
N VAL A 396 5.58 20.81 27.42
CA VAL A 396 5.02 20.76 28.78
C VAL A 396 6.11 20.66 29.86
N CYS A 397 7.31 20.15 29.53
CA CYS A 397 8.45 20.28 30.43
C CYS A 397 8.90 21.75 30.47
N PRO A 398 8.82 22.45 31.63
CA PRO A 398 9.31 23.81 31.76
C PRO A 398 10.80 23.80 31.44
N ARG A 399 11.19 24.42 30.33
CA ARG A 399 12.61 24.66 30.04
C ARG A 399 13.15 25.46 31.23
N PRO A 400 14.17 24.98 31.95
CA PRO A 400 14.88 25.84 32.89
C PRO A 400 15.35 27.05 32.10
N ASP A 401 15.09 28.24 32.62
CA ASP A 401 15.49 29.51 32.02
C ASP A 401 17.01 29.51 31.82
N ILE A 402 17.45 29.09 30.63
CA ILE A 402 18.83 29.20 30.19
C ILE A 402 18.91 30.51 29.44
N ASP A 403 19.66 31.42 30.05
CA ASP A 403 19.94 32.75 29.57
C ASP A 403 20.41 32.76 28.11
N LYS A 404 19.92 33.79 27.44
CA LYS A 404 20.18 34.16 26.05
C LYS A 404 21.69 34.26 25.79
N SER A 405 22.26 33.46 24.89
CA SER A 405 23.19 33.99 23.86
C SER A 405 23.75 33.03 22.79
N GLU A 406 23.61 31.69 22.82
CA GLU A 406 24.40 30.84 21.87
C GLU A 406 23.67 29.74 21.07
N ASP A 407 22.37 29.50 21.25
CA ASP A 407 21.67 28.39 20.57
C ASP A 407 21.06 28.74 19.19
N LEU A 408 21.87 29.25 18.25
CA LEU A 408 21.47 29.36 16.83
C LEU A 408 21.84 28.12 15.99
N ASP A 409 22.54 27.15 16.57
CA ASP A 409 23.00 25.92 15.89
C ASP A 409 22.06 24.71 16.05
N GLU A 410 20.96 24.83 16.81
CA GLU A 410 19.99 23.74 16.98
C GLU A 410 19.24 23.45 15.65
N GLY A 411 19.73 22.45 14.88
CA GLY A 411 19.03 21.83 13.76
C GLY A 411 19.74 21.87 12.39
N TRP A 412 20.95 22.44 12.29
CA TRP A 412 21.73 22.39 11.05
C TRP A 412 22.60 21.12 11.01
N VAL A 413 22.40 20.29 10.00
CA VAL A 413 23.21 19.08 9.74
C VAL A 413 24.20 19.40 8.63
N ALA A 414 25.49 19.18 8.88
CA ALA A 414 26.50 19.27 7.83
C ALA A 414 26.33 18.11 6.85
N GLU A 415 26.09 18.41 5.58
CA GLU A 415 25.88 17.42 4.53
C GLU A 415 27.21 17.12 3.83
N GLU A 416 27.86 16.01 4.22
CA GLU A 416 29.16 15.58 3.68
C GLU A 416 29.07 14.73 2.40
N THR A 417 27.91 14.68 1.74
CA THR A 417 27.72 13.84 0.56
C THR A 417 28.62 14.25 -0.62
N PHE A 418 29.15 13.24 -1.32
CA PHE A 418 30.01 13.39 -2.49
C PHE A 418 29.29 12.83 -3.71
N TYR A 419 28.85 13.72 -4.60
CA TYR A 419 28.30 13.36 -5.91
C TYR A 419 29.32 13.71 -7.01
N PRO A 420 29.50 12.86 -8.04
CA PRO A 420 30.38 13.17 -9.17
C PRO A 420 29.81 14.35 -9.98
N ALA A 421 30.67 15.21 -10.55
CA ALA A 421 30.17 16.33 -11.33
C ALA A 421 29.50 15.84 -12.62
N PRO A 422 28.25 16.26 -12.91
CA PRO A 422 27.64 15.98 -14.19
C PRO A 422 28.49 16.60 -15.33
N PRO A 423 28.41 16.09 -16.57
CA PRO A 423 29.15 16.61 -17.72
C PRO A 423 28.72 18.03 -18.16
N SER A 424 27.86 18.69 -17.39
CA SER A 424 27.29 20.01 -17.65
C SER A 424 28.16 21.13 -17.07
N ASP A 425 28.11 22.31 -17.70
CA ASP A 425 28.71 23.55 -17.17
C ASP A 425 27.66 24.36 -16.37
N LEU A 426 28.09 25.40 -15.64
CA LEU A 426 27.22 26.33 -14.91
C LEU A 426 26.15 26.99 -15.80
N ASN A 427 26.43 27.11 -17.10
CA ASN A 427 25.51 27.66 -18.10
C ASN A 427 24.50 26.63 -18.67
N SER A 428 24.46 25.41 -18.12
CA SER A 428 23.59 24.35 -18.62
C SER A 428 22.10 24.69 -18.48
N PRO A 429 21.25 24.32 -19.47
CA PRO A 429 19.80 24.45 -19.36
C PRO A 429 19.22 23.79 -18.12
N LEU A 430 19.85 22.73 -17.60
CA LEU A 430 19.42 22.07 -16.37
C LEU A 430 19.57 22.98 -15.14
N ILE A 431 20.69 23.70 -15.03
CA ILE A 431 20.93 24.63 -13.92
C ILE A 431 19.97 25.80 -14.04
N LYS A 432 19.77 26.31 -15.26
CA LYS A 432 18.75 27.35 -15.49
C LYS A 432 17.35 26.89 -15.07
N CYS A 433 16.97 25.66 -15.41
CA CYS A 433 15.70 25.08 -15.01
C CYS A 433 15.60 24.92 -13.48
N LEU A 434 16.68 24.49 -12.81
CA LEU A 434 16.74 24.41 -11.34
C LEU A 434 16.51 25.78 -10.69
N LEU A 435 17.13 26.83 -11.24
CA LEU A 435 16.95 28.21 -10.76
C LEU A 435 15.51 28.71 -10.94
N GLU A 436 14.90 28.41 -12.08
CA GLU A 436 13.50 28.75 -12.38
C GLU A 436 12.52 28.04 -11.43
N HIS A 437 12.81 26.80 -11.03
CA HIS A 437 12.00 26.05 -10.05
C HIS A 437 12.23 26.49 -8.60
N TRP A 438 13.43 27.02 -8.30
CA TRP A 438 13.72 27.55 -6.97
C TRP A 438 12.93 28.83 -6.68
N THR A 439 13.06 29.85 -7.53
CA THR A 439 12.47 31.15 -7.27
C THR A 439 12.19 31.91 -8.57
N SER A 440 11.10 32.68 -8.58
CA SER A 440 10.82 33.66 -9.64
C SER A 440 11.33 35.06 -9.29
N ASP A 441 11.90 35.25 -8.10
CA ASP A 441 12.43 36.54 -7.66
C ASP A 441 13.80 36.80 -8.31
N LYS A 442 13.84 37.84 -9.15
CA LYS A 442 15.07 38.25 -9.85
C LYS A 442 16.18 38.65 -8.89
N THR A 443 15.85 39.17 -7.71
CA THR A 443 16.85 39.61 -6.74
C THR A 443 17.58 38.42 -6.11
N GLU A 444 16.86 37.35 -5.80
CA GLU A 444 17.42 36.09 -5.30
C GLU A 444 18.28 35.38 -6.35
N ILE A 445 17.83 35.37 -7.61
CA ILE A 445 18.61 34.83 -8.74
C ILE A 445 19.90 35.64 -8.92
N SER A 446 19.83 36.98 -8.89
CA SER A 446 21.01 37.83 -8.96
C SER A 446 21.97 37.56 -7.79
N ARG A 447 21.44 37.45 -6.55
CA ARG A 447 22.24 37.15 -5.35
C ARG A 447 23.01 35.84 -5.46
N LEU A 448 22.38 34.78 -5.95
CA LEU A 448 23.05 33.51 -6.21
C LEU A 448 24.06 33.62 -7.36
N THR A 449 23.73 34.34 -8.43
CA THR A 449 24.64 34.55 -9.56
C THR A 449 25.90 35.30 -9.13
N ASP A 450 25.75 36.34 -8.32
CA ASP A 450 26.85 37.08 -7.72
C ASP A 450 27.68 36.17 -6.81
N TRP A 451 27.03 35.39 -5.93
CA TRP A 451 27.72 34.41 -5.08
C TRP A 451 28.51 33.37 -5.88
N LEU A 452 27.96 32.85 -6.99
CA LEU A 452 28.63 31.93 -7.89
C LEU A 452 29.84 32.59 -8.58
N HIS A 453 29.69 33.82 -9.02
CA HIS A 453 30.75 34.59 -9.64
C HIS A 453 31.89 34.87 -8.64
N PHE A 454 31.58 35.26 -7.40
CA PHE A 454 32.58 35.45 -6.34
C PHE A 454 33.28 34.14 -5.97
N SER A 455 32.52 33.04 -5.85
CA SER A 455 33.04 31.71 -5.52
C SER A 455 34.00 31.20 -6.60
N THR A 456 33.68 31.42 -7.88
CA THR A 456 34.51 30.97 -9.01
C THR A 456 35.73 31.85 -9.27
N GLN A 457 35.68 33.14 -8.91
CA GLN A 457 36.80 34.08 -9.10
C GLN A 457 37.91 33.97 -8.04
N LYS A 458 37.81 33.01 -7.11
CA LYS A 458 38.78 32.83 -6.00
C LYS A 458 39.04 34.14 -5.24
N SER A 459 37.98 34.94 -5.02
CA SER A 459 38.06 36.12 -4.17
C SER A 459 38.45 35.69 -2.75
N ALA A 460 39.20 36.53 -2.02
CA ALA A 460 39.81 36.20 -0.72
C ALA A 460 38.81 36.12 0.45
N GLU A 461 37.55 36.47 0.24
CA GLU A 461 36.52 36.49 1.28
C GLU A 461 35.64 35.24 1.21
N ALA A 462 35.45 34.57 2.34
CA ALA A 462 34.50 33.47 2.47
C ALA A 462 33.08 34.04 2.40
N HIS A 463 32.29 33.62 1.41
CA HIS A 463 30.93 34.08 1.24
C HIS A 463 29.96 32.96 1.61
N THR A 464 29.00 33.27 2.50
CA THR A 464 27.92 32.37 2.86
C THR A 464 26.66 32.73 2.09
N LEU A 465 26.04 31.74 1.45
CA LEU A 465 24.75 31.89 0.78
C LEU A 465 23.71 31.08 1.52
N ARG A 466 22.67 31.75 1.99
CA ARG A 466 21.54 31.13 2.68
C ARG A 466 20.31 31.10 1.78
N LEU A 467 19.82 29.89 1.55
CA LEU A 467 18.66 29.56 0.74
C LEU A 467 17.57 29.02 1.68
N ASP A 468 16.55 29.82 1.95
CA ASP A 468 15.46 29.42 2.85
C ASP A 468 14.28 28.82 2.06
N LYS A 469 13.56 27.88 2.68
CA LYS A 469 12.28 27.29 2.20
C LYS A 469 12.36 26.66 0.81
N LEU A 470 13.43 25.92 0.52
CA LEU A 470 13.59 25.18 -0.72
C LEU A 470 12.68 23.95 -0.75
N PRO A 471 11.95 23.68 -1.85
CA PRO A 471 11.40 22.35 -2.08
C PRO A 471 12.52 21.29 -2.02
N SER A 472 12.21 20.13 -1.46
CA SER A 472 13.20 19.05 -1.25
C SER A 472 13.96 18.65 -2.54
N GLU A 473 13.27 18.70 -3.68
CA GLU A 473 13.79 18.40 -5.02
C GLU A 473 14.78 19.47 -5.49
N VAL A 474 14.47 20.74 -5.20
CA VAL A 474 15.34 21.87 -5.53
C VAL A 474 16.59 21.83 -4.66
N ALA A 475 16.44 21.57 -3.35
CA ALA A 475 17.56 21.40 -2.43
C ALA A 475 18.49 20.25 -2.87
N ALA A 476 17.91 19.11 -3.26
CA ALA A 476 18.67 17.99 -3.83
C ALA A 476 19.37 18.39 -5.13
N GLY A 477 18.72 19.15 -6.01
CA GLY A 477 19.33 19.69 -7.23
C GLY A 477 20.56 20.57 -6.96
N PHE A 478 20.50 21.44 -5.94
CA PHE A 478 21.66 22.24 -5.52
C PHE A 478 22.83 21.35 -5.05
N ILE A 479 22.54 20.35 -4.22
CA ILE A 479 23.55 19.44 -3.64
C ILE A 479 24.13 18.48 -4.69
N GLN A 480 23.32 17.97 -5.63
CA GLN A 480 23.71 16.93 -6.58
C GLN A 480 24.20 17.47 -7.93
N LEU A 481 23.81 18.69 -8.32
CA LEU A 481 24.22 19.28 -9.60
C LEU A 481 25.19 20.44 -9.40
N LEU A 482 24.79 21.46 -8.63
CA LEU A 482 25.56 22.71 -8.54
C LEU A 482 26.86 22.54 -7.76
N VAL A 483 26.80 21.96 -6.55
CA VAL A 483 27.97 21.80 -5.69
C VAL A 483 29.07 20.92 -6.32
N PRO A 484 28.76 19.77 -6.95
CA PRO A 484 29.77 18.97 -7.66
C PRO A 484 30.45 19.72 -8.80
N ILE A 485 29.71 20.51 -9.59
CA ILE A 485 30.29 21.35 -10.65
C ILE A 485 31.27 22.37 -10.05
N LEU A 486 30.87 23.05 -8.97
CA LEU A 486 31.74 24.00 -8.27
C LEU A 486 33.01 23.34 -7.70
N ARG A 487 32.88 22.15 -7.10
CA ARG A 487 34.02 21.41 -6.53
C ARG A 487 34.98 20.89 -7.61
N GLU A 488 34.46 20.21 -8.63
CA GLU A 488 35.29 19.48 -9.60
C GLU A 488 35.77 20.36 -10.76
N LYS A 489 34.88 21.19 -11.33
CA LYS A 489 35.21 22.02 -12.51
C LYS A 489 35.86 23.34 -12.14
N HIS A 490 35.45 23.94 -11.03
CA HIS A 490 35.93 25.26 -10.59
C HIS A 490 36.90 25.20 -9.40
N GLY A 491 37.07 24.04 -8.78
CA GLY A 491 38.01 23.85 -7.66
C GLY A 491 37.60 24.59 -6.38
N VAL A 492 36.30 24.88 -6.21
CA VAL A 492 35.76 25.60 -5.04
C VAL A 492 35.37 24.58 -3.97
N SER A 493 35.95 24.69 -2.77
CA SER A 493 35.49 23.89 -1.62
C SER A 493 34.19 24.52 -1.10
N VAL A 494 33.09 23.78 -1.09
CA VAL A 494 31.80 24.26 -0.60
C VAL A 494 31.36 23.35 0.54
N THR A 495 31.16 23.90 1.73
CA THR A 495 30.51 23.22 2.85
C THR A 495 29.00 23.47 2.77
N ILE A 496 28.22 22.43 3.03
CA ILE A 496 26.76 22.48 2.95
C ILE A 496 26.22 22.21 4.34
N LYS A 497 25.41 23.13 4.85
CA LYS A 497 24.59 22.89 6.05
C LYS A 497 23.14 22.83 5.61
N ARG A 498 22.44 21.78 5.99
CA ARG A 498 21.04 21.54 5.66
C ARG A 498 20.20 21.49 6.92
N ARG A 499 19.02 22.11 6.87
CA ARG A 499 18.01 22.01 7.92
C ARG A 499 16.67 21.66 7.29
N ASP A 500 16.11 20.52 7.66
CA ASP A 500 14.80 20.10 7.16
C ASP A 500 13.67 20.76 7.96
N CYS A 501 12.93 21.65 7.30
CA CYS A 501 11.84 22.44 7.86
C CYS A 501 10.50 21.86 7.38
N ARG A 502 9.83 21.04 8.20
CA ARG A 502 8.48 20.47 7.92
C ARG A 502 8.41 19.63 6.63
N GLN A 503 8.96 18.40 6.62
CA GLN A 503 8.87 17.29 5.62
C GLN A 503 8.99 17.58 4.10
N VAL A 504 8.70 18.78 3.60
CA VAL A 504 8.65 19.16 2.17
C VAL A 504 9.60 20.32 1.86
N LEU A 505 9.95 21.13 2.87
CA LEU A 505 10.85 22.27 2.71
C LEU A 505 12.18 22.05 3.45
N SER A 506 13.27 22.50 2.85
CA SER A 506 14.62 22.47 3.42
C SER A 506 15.26 23.85 3.33
N ASP A 507 16.00 24.25 4.35
CA ASP A 507 16.89 25.40 4.30
C ASP A 507 18.30 24.90 4.01
N LEU A 508 19.03 25.58 3.13
CA LEU A 508 20.42 25.29 2.81
C LEU A 508 21.31 26.51 3.08
N ILE A 509 22.47 26.28 3.67
CA ILE A 509 23.56 27.23 3.74
C ILE A 509 24.74 26.64 2.96
N LEU A 510 25.20 27.37 1.96
CA LEU A 510 26.39 27.07 1.18
C LEU A 510 27.50 28.02 1.60
N GLU A 511 28.58 27.50 2.17
CA GLU A 511 29.74 28.30 2.55
C GLU A 511 30.91 27.92 1.65
N SER A 512 31.45 28.88 0.90
CA SER A 512 32.63 28.65 0.06
C SER A 512 33.88 28.76 0.94
N GLU A 513 34.56 27.65 1.17
CA GLU A 513 35.85 27.64 1.85
C GLU A 513 36.97 27.83 0.82
N ILE A 514 37.72 28.90 0.99
CA ILE A 514 38.94 29.09 0.23
C ILE A 514 39.96 28.17 0.88
N LYS A 515 40.37 27.11 0.18
CA LYS A 515 41.61 26.41 0.53
C LYS A 515 42.76 27.37 0.28
N GLY A 516 42.97 28.29 1.23
CA GLY A 516 44.13 29.12 1.30
C GLY A 516 45.32 28.19 1.27
N GLY A 517 46.21 28.38 0.30
CA GLY A 517 47.47 27.67 0.23
C GLY A 517 48.35 28.07 1.41
N SER A 518 48.00 27.66 2.63
CA SER A 518 48.95 27.47 3.70
C SER A 518 49.78 26.27 3.28
N SER A 519 50.91 26.56 2.63
CA SER A 519 51.96 25.62 2.25
C SER A 519 52.47 24.89 3.50
N SER A 520 51.75 23.87 3.94
CA SER A 520 52.20 22.92 4.94
C SER A 520 52.76 21.76 4.13
N SER A 521 54.09 21.63 4.10
CA SER A 521 54.79 20.59 3.33
C SER A 521 54.27 19.20 3.73
N LEU A 522 53.54 18.55 2.82
CA LEU A 522 53.28 17.13 2.86
C LEU A 522 54.59 16.40 2.56
N THR A 523 55.25 15.92 3.61
CA THR A 523 56.31 14.91 3.52
C THR A 523 55.70 13.62 2.97
N LEU A 524 55.99 13.38 1.70
CA LEU A 524 55.78 12.11 1.01
C LEU A 524 56.46 10.99 1.82
N SER A 525 55.67 10.14 2.45
CA SER A 525 56.15 8.89 3.05
C SER A 525 55.78 7.76 2.11
N GLU A 526 56.78 7.06 1.59
CA GLU A 526 56.66 5.90 0.70
C GLU A 526 55.80 4.78 1.31
N PRO A 527 55.01 4.06 0.51
CA PRO A 527 54.30 2.89 0.98
C PRO A 527 55.23 1.67 0.93
N THR A 528 55.62 1.17 2.10
CA THR A 528 56.20 -0.17 2.25
C THR A 528 55.11 -1.22 1.99
N GLU A 529 55.29 -1.99 0.92
CA GLU A 529 54.56 -3.24 0.68
C GLU A 529 54.71 -4.19 1.89
N GLN A 530 53.61 -4.50 2.56
CA GLN A 530 53.48 -5.72 3.35
C GLN A 530 52.13 -6.39 3.06
N VAL A 531 52.25 -7.61 2.54
CA VAL A 531 51.19 -8.59 2.33
C VAL A 531 50.60 -9.00 3.69
N PRO A 532 49.26 -9.08 3.84
CA PRO A 532 48.65 -9.91 4.86
C PRO A 532 48.11 -11.20 4.26
N SER A 533 48.64 -12.28 4.79
CA SER A 533 48.18 -13.66 4.66
C SER A 533 46.80 -13.88 5.28
N SER A 534 46.05 -14.77 4.62
CA SER A 534 44.95 -15.59 5.13
C SER A 534 45.04 -15.97 6.62
N ASN A 535 44.00 -15.64 7.38
CA ASN A 535 43.23 -16.52 8.28
C ASN A 535 42.47 -15.67 9.29
N ASP A 536 41.14 -15.83 9.32
CA ASP A 536 40.28 -15.92 10.51
C ASP A 536 38.82 -15.77 10.04
N TYR A 537 38.14 -16.89 9.77
CA TYR A 537 37.26 -17.57 10.74
C TYR A 537 36.25 -16.63 11.42
N PHE A 538 35.05 -16.55 10.83
CA PHE A 538 33.84 -16.04 11.48
C PHE A 538 33.13 -17.19 12.20
N PRO A 539 32.89 -17.11 13.52
CA PRO A 539 31.83 -17.87 14.17
C PRO A 539 30.85 -16.90 14.82
N PHE A 540 29.61 -16.81 14.35
CA PHE A 540 28.49 -16.46 15.25
C PHE A 540 27.13 -16.88 14.67
N LEU A 541 26.79 -18.15 14.91
CA LEU A 541 25.42 -18.64 15.03
C LEU A 541 25.35 -19.32 16.40
N GLU A 542 24.69 -18.67 17.37
CA GLU A 542 23.98 -19.25 18.52
C GLU A 542 23.89 -18.22 19.65
N GLN A 543 22.68 -17.71 19.91
CA GLN A 543 22.11 -17.50 21.26
C GLN A 543 20.74 -16.82 21.15
N LEU A 544 19.69 -17.62 20.92
CA LEU A 544 18.34 -17.29 21.38
C LEU A 544 18.02 -18.25 22.52
N SER A 545 18.19 -17.76 23.75
CA SER A 545 17.66 -18.39 24.95
C SER A 545 16.39 -17.63 25.38
N PRO A 546 15.26 -18.32 25.65
CA PRO A 546 14.06 -17.67 26.13
C PRO A 546 14.19 -17.37 27.63
N LYS A 547 14.08 -16.09 27.98
CA LYS A 547 13.98 -15.67 29.39
C LYS A 547 12.65 -16.18 29.97
N LYS A 548 12.78 -17.11 30.92
CA LYS A 548 11.76 -17.45 31.92
C LYS A 548 11.23 -16.18 32.60
N THR A 549 9.92 -16.05 32.68
CA THR A 549 9.23 -15.27 33.72
C THR A 549 8.34 -16.21 34.52
N GLU A 550 8.81 -16.55 35.71
CA GLU A 550 8.03 -17.05 36.84
C GLU A 550 7.09 -15.91 37.30
N SER A 551 5.76 -16.11 37.28
CA SER A 551 4.93 -16.63 38.38
C SER A 551 4.85 -15.71 39.61
N THR A 552 3.69 -15.07 39.81
CA THR A 552 3.00 -14.87 41.11
C THR A 552 1.61 -14.26 40.82
N SER A 553 0.54 -15.06 40.97
CA SER A 553 -0.52 -14.92 42.00
C SER A 553 -1.31 -13.59 41.87
N ASP A 554 -2.62 -13.56 41.60
CA ASP A 554 -3.68 -14.17 42.39
C ASP A 554 -4.98 -14.36 41.59
N CYS A 555 -5.66 -15.46 41.91
CA CYS A 555 -7.02 -15.81 41.53
C CYS A 555 -7.96 -15.40 42.69
N PRO A 556 -9.24 -15.07 42.42
CA PRO A 556 -10.23 -16.00 42.94
C PRO A 556 -11.34 -16.35 41.94
N GLN A 557 -11.54 -17.67 41.86
CA GLN A 557 -12.80 -18.41 41.77
C GLN A 557 -14.09 -17.62 41.54
N LEU A 558 -14.79 -18.01 40.47
CA LEU A 558 -16.20 -18.39 40.58
C LEU A 558 -16.54 -19.45 39.52
N GLU A 559 -16.73 -20.66 40.02
CA GLU A 559 -17.44 -21.75 39.36
C GLU A 559 -18.90 -21.34 39.12
N CYS A 560 -19.47 -21.66 37.96
CA CYS A 560 -20.70 -22.46 37.90
C CYS A 560 -21.17 -22.75 36.46
N MET A 561 -21.42 -24.05 36.24
CA MET A 561 -22.53 -24.63 35.46
C MET A 561 -22.42 -24.57 33.92
N SER A 562 -22.03 -25.69 33.30
CA SER A 562 -22.91 -26.71 32.70
C SER A 562 -23.53 -26.22 31.38
N GLY A 563 -23.36 -26.84 30.22
CA GLY A 563 -23.13 -28.23 29.91
C GLY A 563 -24.15 -28.59 28.82
N VAL A 564 -23.71 -28.85 27.59
CA VAL A 564 -24.53 -29.56 26.60
C VAL A 564 -23.62 -30.50 25.80
N ARG A 565 -24.04 -31.76 25.80
CA ARG A 565 -23.44 -32.91 25.12
C ARG A 565 -23.69 -32.89 23.62
N GLY A 566 -22.82 -33.62 22.91
CA GLY A 566 -23.12 -34.29 21.64
C GLY A 566 -22.36 -33.68 20.47
N VAL A 567 -21.77 -34.41 19.52
CA VAL A 567 -21.84 -35.84 19.20
C VAL A 567 -20.52 -36.21 18.51
N VAL A 568 -20.10 -37.44 18.77
CA VAL A 568 -18.99 -38.18 18.15
C VAL A 568 -19.02 -38.12 16.62
N SER A 569 -17.88 -37.88 15.99
CA SER A 569 -17.59 -38.45 14.66
C SER A 569 -16.12 -38.81 14.54
N ARG A 570 -15.86 -40.12 14.63
CA ARG A 570 -14.62 -40.82 14.27
C ARG A 570 -14.73 -41.22 12.80
N PHE A 571 -13.98 -40.59 11.91
CA PHE A 571 -13.65 -40.98 10.52
C PHE A 571 -12.60 -39.94 10.09
N LEU A 572 -11.34 -40.19 9.70
CA LEU A 572 -10.67 -41.30 9.02
C LEU A 572 -9.22 -41.39 9.53
N ARG A 573 -8.74 -42.62 9.74
CA ARG A 573 -7.35 -42.98 10.03
C ARG A 573 -6.97 -44.05 9.00
N GLY A 574 -5.88 -43.83 8.27
CA GLY A 574 -5.39 -44.64 7.15
C GLY A 574 -5.07 -43.69 6.01
N GLU A 575 -3.91 -43.65 5.37
CA GLU A 575 -2.92 -44.69 5.09
C GLU A 575 -1.56 -44.00 4.89
N THR A 576 -0.51 -44.39 5.63
CA THR A 576 0.89 -44.17 5.24
C THR A 576 1.78 -45.24 5.89
N GLN A 577 1.64 -46.48 5.42
CA GLN A 577 2.62 -47.54 5.63
C GLN A 577 2.79 -48.32 4.34
N PHE A 578 3.53 -47.76 3.40
CA PHE A 578 4.26 -48.51 2.37
C PHE A 578 5.48 -47.66 1.97
N LEU A 579 6.62 -48.33 1.73
CA LEU A 579 7.94 -47.80 1.35
C LEU A 579 8.93 -47.54 2.50
N TYR A 580 9.19 -48.58 3.30
CA TYR A 580 10.56 -49.00 3.58
C TYR A 580 10.68 -50.48 3.20
N GLY A 581 11.32 -50.70 2.06
CA GLY A 581 11.70 -51.97 1.46
C GLY A 581 12.72 -51.66 0.39
#